data_AF-A0AA41YY85-F1
#
_entry.id   AF-A0AA41YY85-F1
#
_cell.length_a   1.000
_cell.length_b   1.000
_cell.length_c   1.000
_cell.angle_alpha   90.00
_cell.angle_beta   90.00
_cell.angle_gamma   90.00
#
_symmetry.space_group_name_H-M   'P 1'
#
loop_
_entity.id
_entity.type
_entity.pdbx_description
1 polymer ?
#
loop_
_entity_poly.entity_id
_entity_poly.type
_entity_poly.pdbx_seq_one_letter_code
_entity_poly.pdbx_strand_id
1 'polypeptide(L)'
;MRIKILAAGAMASALLLSGCYTPQQQNAANGAVLGGATGALIGGLASGRPGGALVGGALGAATGAIVGSAATPRPAPVVYGAPPPPVVYAPPPPPACARFGYDAYGNQICLRYYGY
;
A
#
# COMPACT_ATOMS: atom_id res chain seq x y z
N MET A 1 39.30 13.29 -8.44
CA MET A 1 38.19 14.16 -8.89
C MET A 1 37.22 13.46 -9.87
N ARG A 2 37.69 12.59 -10.78
CA ARG A 2 36.84 11.85 -11.74
C ARG A 2 35.82 10.89 -11.09
N ILE A 3 36.19 10.22 -9.99
CA ILE A 3 35.27 9.36 -9.21
C ILE A 3 34.10 10.14 -8.58
N LYS A 4 34.32 11.38 -8.15
CA LYS A 4 33.26 12.22 -7.56
C LYS A 4 32.23 12.66 -8.62
N ILE A 5 32.66 12.84 -9.87
CA ILE A 5 31.80 13.19 -11.00
C ILE A 5 30.98 11.98 -11.46
N LEU A 6 31.57 10.77 -11.44
CA LEU A 6 30.85 9.52 -11.69
C LEU A 6 29.78 9.25 -10.62
N ALA A 7 30.10 9.49 -9.34
CA ALA A 7 29.16 9.36 -8.24
C ALA A 7 28.02 10.40 -8.32
N ALA A 8 28.32 11.66 -8.64
CA ALA A 8 27.31 12.71 -8.81
C ALA A 8 26.41 12.46 -10.04
N GLY A 9 26.98 11.96 -11.14
CA GLY A 9 26.21 11.57 -12.33
C GLY A 9 25.28 10.37 -12.08
N ALA A 10 25.73 9.37 -11.32
CA ALA A 10 24.90 8.25 -10.88
C ALA A 10 23.78 8.68 -9.92
N MET A 11 24.06 9.63 -9.02
CA MET A 11 23.05 10.19 -8.11
C MET A 11 21.98 10.98 -8.87
N ALA A 12 22.38 11.85 -9.81
CA ALA A 12 21.45 12.64 -10.62
C ALA A 12 20.57 11.77 -11.53
N SER A 13 21.12 10.68 -12.09
CA SER A 13 20.36 9.70 -12.87
C SER A 13 19.43 8.85 -12.01
N ALA A 14 19.79 8.53 -10.75
CA ALA A 14 18.91 7.87 -9.79
C ALA A 14 17.72 8.76 -9.38
N LEU A 15 17.92 10.08 -9.26
CA LEU A 15 16.82 11.02 -8.98
C LEU A 15 15.87 11.17 -10.17
N LEU A 16 16.39 11.23 -11.40
CA LEU A 16 15.56 11.23 -12.63
C LEU A 16 14.83 9.90 -12.84
N LEU A 17 15.44 8.77 -12.44
CA LEU A 17 14.79 7.46 -12.45
C LEU A 17 13.76 7.31 -11.34
N SER A 18 13.81 8.06 -10.23
CA SER A 18 12.86 7.91 -9.12
C SER A 18 11.40 8.20 -9.49
N GLY A 19 11.15 8.87 -10.62
CA GLY A 19 9.81 8.96 -11.24
C GLY A 19 9.35 7.69 -11.98
N CYS A 20 10.26 6.74 -12.25
CA CYS A 20 10.07 5.47 -12.96
C CYS A 20 10.72 4.26 -12.23
N TYR A 21 11.16 4.43 -10.98
CA TYR A 21 11.92 3.42 -10.25
C TYR A 21 10.94 2.53 -9.49
N THR A 22 10.86 1.27 -9.89
CA THR A 22 9.97 0.31 -9.24
C THR A 22 10.49 0.05 -7.83
N PRO A 23 9.61 -0.09 -6.82
CA PRO A 23 10.02 -0.45 -5.45
C PRO A 23 10.82 -1.76 -5.43
N GLN A 24 10.60 -2.59 -6.46
CA GLN A 24 11.33 -3.83 -6.69
C GLN A 24 12.81 -3.61 -6.95
N GLN A 25 13.17 -2.59 -7.73
CA GLN A 25 14.57 -2.28 -8.00
C GLN A 25 15.26 -1.66 -6.78
N GLN A 26 14.52 -0.89 -5.97
CA GLN A 26 15.07 -0.29 -4.75
C GLN A 26 15.39 -1.33 -3.70
N ASN A 27 14.49 -2.27 -3.47
CA ASN A 27 14.75 -3.37 -2.54
C ASN A 27 15.83 -4.32 -3.07
N ALA A 28 15.90 -4.54 -4.39
CA ALA A 28 17.00 -5.27 -5.01
C ALA A 28 18.35 -4.57 -4.77
N ALA A 29 18.45 -3.27 -5.02
CA ALA A 29 19.67 -2.51 -4.81
C ALA A 29 20.09 -2.51 -3.33
N ASN A 30 19.13 -2.28 -2.42
CA ASN A 30 19.37 -2.32 -0.97
C ASN A 30 19.85 -3.70 -0.52
N GLY A 31 19.18 -4.76 -0.99
CA GLY A 31 19.59 -6.13 -0.72
C GLY A 31 20.96 -6.47 -1.29
N ALA A 32 21.29 -5.98 -2.49
CA ALA A 32 22.60 -6.16 -3.11
C ALA A 32 23.73 -5.49 -2.33
N VAL A 33 23.50 -4.26 -1.87
CA VAL A 33 24.48 -3.52 -1.07
C VAL A 33 24.70 -4.20 0.28
N LEU A 34 23.63 -4.56 0.98
CA LEU A 34 23.70 -5.21 2.28
C LEU A 34 24.31 -6.62 2.18
N GLY A 35 23.84 -7.42 1.23
CA GLY A 35 24.34 -8.76 0.98
C GLY A 35 25.79 -8.75 0.50
N GLY A 36 26.15 -7.81 -0.37
CA GLY A 36 27.51 -7.65 -0.86
C GLY A 36 28.49 -7.18 0.21
N ALA A 37 28.11 -6.21 1.03
CA ALA A 37 28.95 -5.78 2.15
C ALA A 37 29.17 -6.90 3.17
N THR A 38 28.10 -7.61 3.54
CA THR A 38 28.16 -8.71 4.50
C THR A 38 28.96 -9.90 3.95
N GLY A 39 28.70 -10.29 2.70
CA GLY A 39 29.41 -11.36 2.02
C GLY A 39 30.88 -11.05 1.79
N ALA A 40 31.24 -9.78 1.52
CA ALA A 40 32.63 -9.38 1.38
C ALA A 40 33.38 -9.43 2.72
N LEU A 41 32.75 -9.00 3.81
CA LEU A 41 33.32 -9.11 5.16
C LEU A 41 33.56 -10.58 5.53
N ILE A 42 32.54 -11.42 5.39
CA ILE A 42 32.64 -12.86 5.73
C ILE A 42 33.67 -13.55 4.82
N GLY A 43 33.61 -13.32 3.52
CA GLY A 43 34.53 -13.94 2.57
C GLY A 43 35.98 -13.49 2.75
N GLY A 44 36.18 -12.23 3.14
CA GLY A 44 37.49 -11.69 3.49
C GLY A 44 38.05 -12.31 4.78
N LEU A 45 37.23 -12.40 5.82
CA LEU A 45 37.61 -13.00 7.10
C LEU A 45 37.87 -14.51 6.98
N ALA A 46 37.00 -15.23 6.27
CA ALA A 46 37.10 -16.68 6.14
C ALA A 46 38.31 -17.13 5.29
N SER A 47 38.66 -16.36 4.26
CA SER A 47 39.77 -16.70 3.37
C SER A 47 41.10 -16.01 3.75
N GLY A 48 41.05 -14.97 4.58
CA GLY A 48 42.19 -14.10 4.87
C GLY A 48 42.74 -13.37 3.64
N ARG A 49 41.99 -13.34 2.53
CA ARG A 49 42.45 -12.85 1.22
C ARG A 49 41.44 -11.92 0.58
N PRO A 50 41.89 -10.91 -0.19
CA PRO A 50 40.99 -10.02 -0.92
C PRO A 50 40.11 -10.77 -1.94
N GLY A 51 40.59 -11.90 -2.46
CA GLY A 51 39.82 -12.76 -3.37
C GLY A 51 38.55 -13.33 -2.73
N GLY A 52 38.60 -13.75 -1.47
CA GLY A 52 37.39 -14.25 -0.80
C GLY A 52 36.40 -13.13 -0.49
N ALA A 53 36.87 -11.91 -0.21
CA ALA A 53 36.00 -10.75 -0.09
C ALA A 53 35.30 -10.38 -1.41
N LEU A 54 36.01 -10.49 -2.53
CA LEU A 54 35.42 -10.27 -3.86
C LEU A 54 34.36 -11.32 -4.21
N VAL A 55 34.68 -12.60 -4.02
CA VAL A 55 33.73 -13.69 -4.32
C VAL A 55 32.54 -13.64 -3.37
N GLY A 56 32.78 -13.48 -2.07
CA GLY A 56 31.73 -13.35 -1.07
C GLY A 56 30.86 -12.12 -1.29
N GLY A 57 31.46 -10.99 -1.67
CA GLY A 57 30.74 -9.76 -2.00
C GLY A 57 29.90 -9.88 -3.27
N ALA A 58 30.44 -10.50 -4.33
CA ALA A 58 29.69 -10.71 -5.56
C ALA A 58 28.50 -11.66 -5.36
N LEU A 59 28.72 -12.79 -4.67
CA LEU A 59 27.66 -13.76 -4.36
C LEU A 59 26.61 -13.18 -3.41
N GLY A 60 27.06 -12.47 -2.37
CA GLY A 60 26.20 -11.80 -1.42
C GLY A 60 25.35 -10.70 -2.08
N ALA A 61 25.94 -9.93 -3.00
CA ALA A 61 25.22 -8.90 -3.75
C ALA A 61 24.19 -9.50 -4.71
N ALA A 62 24.55 -10.54 -5.47
CA ALA A 62 23.62 -11.21 -6.37
C ALA A 62 22.44 -11.82 -5.60
N THR A 63 22.73 -12.54 -4.52
CA THR A 63 21.70 -13.18 -3.69
C THR A 63 20.82 -12.14 -3.00
N GLY A 64 21.44 -11.10 -2.43
CA GLY A 64 20.73 -9.99 -1.79
C GLY A 64 19.84 -9.22 -2.77
N ALA A 65 20.26 -9.05 -4.02
CA ALA A 65 19.43 -8.42 -5.06
C ALA A 65 18.16 -9.23 -5.38
N ILE A 66 18.32 -10.55 -5.51
CA ILE A 66 17.20 -11.47 -5.81
C ILE A 66 16.22 -11.49 -4.63
N VAL A 67 16.73 -11.64 -3.40
CA VAL A 67 15.88 -11.66 -2.21
C VAL A 67 15.22 -10.31 -1.97
N GLY A 68 15.96 -9.21 -2.17
CA GLY A 68 15.44 -7.85 -2.03
C GLY A 68 14.32 -7.57 -3.03
N SER A 69 14.49 -7.92 -4.31
CA SER A 69 13.41 -7.81 -5.30
C SER A 69 12.21 -8.67 -4.92
N ALA A 70 12.42 -9.93 -4.52
CA ALA A 70 11.33 -10.84 -4.13
C ALA A 70 10.56 -10.40 -2.87
N ALA A 71 11.23 -9.74 -1.92
CA ALA A 71 10.63 -9.21 -0.70
C ALA A 71 9.81 -7.93 -0.92
N THR A 72 9.73 -7.45 -2.16
CA THR A 72 9.01 -6.22 -2.47
C THR A 72 7.51 -6.42 -2.30
N PRO A 73 6.84 -5.55 -1.52
CA PRO A 73 5.39 -5.61 -1.37
C PRO A 73 4.71 -5.52 -2.74
N ARG A 74 3.87 -6.50 -3.05
CA ARG A 74 2.98 -6.39 -4.22
C ARG A 74 1.83 -5.45 -3.86
N PRO A 75 1.32 -4.65 -4.81
CA PRO A 75 0.09 -3.92 -4.61
C PRO A 75 -1.00 -4.88 -4.12
N ALA A 76 -1.69 -4.51 -3.04
CA ALA A 76 -2.86 -5.27 -2.61
C ALA A 76 -3.87 -5.35 -3.78
N PRO A 77 -4.55 -6.49 -3.98
CA PRO A 77 -5.64 -6.56 -4.94
C PRO A 77 -6.64 -5.43 -4.62
N VAL A 78 -7.02 -4.64 -5.63
CA VAL A 78 -8.14 -3.73 -5.50
C VAL A 78 -9.40 -4.57 -5.32
N VAL A 79 -9.81 -4.75 -4.06
CA VAL A 79 -11.12 -5.30 -3.74
C VAL A 79 -12.10 -4.18 -4.03
N TYR A 80 -12.79 -4.26 -5.17
CA TYR A 80 -13.97 -3.45 -5.40
C TYR A 80 -14.98 -3.84 -4.30
N GLY A 81 -15.19 -2.93 -3.34
CA GLY A 81 -16.18 -3.13 -2.30
C GLY A 81 -17.56 -3.38 -2.91
N ALA A 82 -18.41 -4.09 -2.19
CA ALA A 82 -19.81 -4.25 -2.59
C ALA A 82 -20.42 -2.87 -2.87
N PRO A 83 -21.25 -2.72 -3.93
CA PRO A 83 -21.95 -1.47 -4.19
C PRO A 83 -22.74 -1.05 -2.93
N PRO A 84 -22.82 0.26 -2.63
CA PRO A 84 -23.61 0.72 -1.49
C PRO A 84 -25.05 0.19 -1.61
N PRO A 85 -25.68 -0.22 -0.50
CA PRO A 85 -27.07 -0.68 -0.56
C PRO A 85 -27.94 0.45 -1.15
N PRO A 86 -28.94 0.12 -1.98
CA PRO A 86 -29.83 1.13 -2.51
C PRO A 86 -30.49 1.88 -1.35
N VAL A 87 -30.42 3.21 -1.37
CA VAL A 87 -31.17 4.05 -0.45
C VAL A 87 -32.64 3.93 -0.82
N VAL A 88 -33.39 3.13 -0.06
CA VAL A 88 -34.85 3.14 -0.15
C VAL A 88 -35.31 4.39 0.57
N TYR A 89 -35.75 5.41 -0.17
CA TYR A 89 -36.47 6.53 0.41
C TYR A 89 -37.80 6.01 0.95
N ALA A 90 -37.87 5.80 2.26
CA ALA A 90 -39.14 5.58 2.91
C ALA A 90 -39.99 6.87 2.75
N PRO A 91 -41.25 6.78 2.34
CA PRO A 91 -42.14 7.94 2.36
C PRO A 91 -42.19 8.49 3.80
N PRO A 92 -42.32 9.81 3.98
CA PRO A 92 -42.44 10.40 5.31
C PRO A 92 -43.59 9.71 6.06
N PRO A 93 -43.44 9.45 7.38
CA PRO A 93 -44.50 8.84 8.15
C PRO A 93 -45.77 9.68 8.03
N PRO A 94 -46.97 9.06 7.93
CA PRO A 94 -48.20 9.80 7.91
C PRO A 94 -48.25 10.69 9.17
N PRO A 95 -48.77 11.92 9.06
CA PRO A 95 -48.84 12.82 10.19
C PRO A 95 -49.59 12.13 11.33
N ALA A 96 -49.10 12.33 12.56
CA ALA A 96 -49.77 11.77 13.72
C ALA A 96 -51.18 12.36 13.84
N CYS A 97 -52.11 11.56 14.34
CA CYS A 97 -53.44 12.06 14.61
C CYS A 97 -53.39 13.03 15.80
N ALA A 98 -53.80 14.28 15.57
CA ALA A 98 -53.90 15.30 16.62
C ALA A 98 -55.18 15.16 17.44
N ARG A 99 -56.25 14.62 16.84
CA ARG A 99 -57.52 14.42 17.54
C ARG A 99 -58.26 13.20 17.01
N PHE A 100 -58.49 12.24 17.91
CA PHE A 100 -59.32 11.08 17.66
C PHE A 100 -60.79 11.37 17.93
N GLY A 101 -61.66 10.74 17.16
CA GLY A 101 -63.10 10.68 17.39
C GLY A 101 -63.64 9.31 17.03
N TYR A 102 -64.96 9.13 17.12
CA TYR A 102 -65.62 7.89 16.76
C TYR A 102 -66.61 8.16 15.62
N ASP A 103 -66.68 7.24 14.65
CA ASP A 103 -67.73 7.26 13.66
C ASP A 103 -69.09 6.80 14.27
N ALA A 104 -70.16 6.87 13.48
CA ALA A 104 -71.50 6.45 13.92
C ALA A 104 -71.59 4.95 14.24
N TYR A 105 -70.58 4.16 13.88
CA TYR A 105 -70.49 2.72 14.11
C TYR A 105 -69.59 2.36 15.31
N GLY A 106 -69.01 3.37 15.99
CA GLY A 106 -68.14 3.19 17.15
C GLY A 106 -66.66 2.92 16.82
N ASN A 107 -66.24 3.01 15.56
CA ASN A 107 -64.82 2.86 15.19
C ASN A 107 -64.06 4.16 15.43
N GLN A 108 -62.84 4.06 15.95
CA GLN A 108 -61.97 5.21 16.18
C GLN A 108 -61.41 5.73 14.85
N ILE A 109 -61.71 6.99 14.52
CA ILE A 109 -61.22 7.68 13.32
C ILE A 109 -60.39 8.91 13.69
N CYS A 110 -59.47 9.28 12.82
CA CYS A 110 -58.73 10.53 12.98
C CYS A 110 -59.54 11.70 12.42
N LEU A 111 -59.90 12.65 13.29
CA LEU A 111 -60.65 13.85 12.89
C LEU A 111 -59.73 15.00 12.48
N ARG A 112 -58.49 15.02 12.97
CA ARG A 112 -57.49 16.04 12.64
C ARG A 112 -56.09 15.48 12.73
N TYR A 113 -55.25 15.77 11.74
CA TYR A 113 -53.84 15.41 11.70
C TYR A 113 -52.95 16.59 12.13
N TYR A 114 -51.79 16.31 12.74
CA TYR A 114 -50.80 17.36 12.99
C TYR A 114 -50.26 17.89 11.65
N GLY A 115 -50.24 19.22 11.49
CA GLY A 115 -49.76 19.89 10.28
C GLY A 115 -50.85 20.31 9.27
N TYR A 116 -52.14 20.08 9.57
CA TYR A 116 -53.29 20.56 8.80
C TYR A 116 -54.27 21.40 9.65
#